data_AF-A0A0F9D295-F1
#
_entry.id   AF-A0A0F9D295-F1
#
_cell.length_a   1.000
_cell.length_b   1.000
_cell.length_c   1.000
_cell.angle_alpha   90.00
_cell.angle_beta   90.00
_cell.angle_gamma   90.00
#
_symmetry.space_group_name_H-M   'P 1'
#
loop_
_entity.id
_entity.type
_entity.pdbx_description
1 polymer ?
#
loop_
_entity_poly.entity_id
_entity_poly.type
_entity_poly.pdbx_seq_one_letter_code
_entity_poly.pdbx_strand_id
1 'polypeptide(L)'
;GVASYAWQAKGNGIRARRRGGPSAEKPLVGPPSPVLPIDDKTSERSIAPPPNSQVSVTHQAWHFSSPFLPPEILASYEQVVPGSAERFISLVERQTDHRIAVEKAVTDADNKRANNGVVAAFTIVMTAIVAGTVAACFGQPWAGGVIATTGIATIAGAFIYGTRTRASERKEKAAIMMGQQQAQQATEQPQQIPQQPQ
;
A
#
# COMPACT_ATOMS: atom_id res chain seq x y z
N GLY A 1 -29.59 40.00 -26.28
CA GLY A 1 -30.55 40.60 -25.34
C GLY A 1 -31.41 39.49 -24.76
N VAL A 2 -31.46 39.45 -23.44
CA VAL A 2 -32.19 38.60 -22.48
C VAL A 2 -33.63 38.24 -22.87
N ALA A 3 -34.05 36.98 -22.61
CA ALA A 3 -35.34 36.55 -22.02
C ALA A 3 -35.52 35.02 -22.25
N SER A 4 -35.26 34.17 -21.25
CA SER A 4 -36.22 33.68 -20.24
C SER A 4 -37.46 32.99 -20.81
N TYR A 5 -37.42 31.66 -20.88
CA TYR A 5 -38.61 30.82 -20.73
C TYR A 5 -38.34 29.72 -19.71
N ALA A 6 -39.04 29.84 -18.59
CA ALA A 6 -39.17 28.82 -17.57
C ALA A 6 -40.14 27.74 -18.07
N TRP A 7 -39.77 26.46 -17.91
CA TRP A 7 -40.72 25.37 -17.87
C TRP A 7 -40.51 24.50 -16.64
N GLN A 8 -41.66 24.15 -16.09
CA GLN A 8 -41.96 23.66 -14.77
C GLN A 8 -42.00 22.13 -14.80
N ALA A 9 -41.28 21.47 -13.89
CA ALA A 9 -41.49 20.06 -13.58
C ALA A 9 -41.60 19.89 -12.05
N LYS A 10 -42.77 19.42 -11.64
CA LYS A 10 -43.22 19.24 -10.26
C LYS A 10 -43.05 17.78 -9.86
N GLY A 11 -42.46 17.54 -8.69
CA GLY A 11 -42.64 16.33 -7.88
C GLY A 11 -41.61 15.21 -8.09
N ASN A 12 -40.75 14.96 -7.10
CA ASN A 12 -41.10 14.04 -6.02
C ASN A 12 -40.04 14.08 -4.92
N GLY A 13 -40.50 13.95 -3.68
CA GLY A 13 -39.69 14.16 -2.49
C GLY A 13 -38.57 13.13 -2.35
N ILE A 14 -37.37 13.63 -2.07
CA ILE A 14 -36.35 12.87 -1.36
C ILE A 14 -35.76 13.79 -0.30
N ARG A 15 -36.08 13.48 0.95
CA ARG A 15 -35.54 14.13 2.14
C ARG A 15 -34.01 13.98 2.11
N ALA A 16 -33.30 15.09 2.05
CA ALA A 16 -31.85 15.13 2.24
C ALA A 16 -31.53 14.69 3.68
N ARG A 17 -31.19 13.41 3.87
CA ARG A 17 -30.48 12.97 5.07
C ARG A 17 -29.09 13.59 5.04
N ARG A 18 -28.78 14.39 6.07
CA ARG A 18 -27.43 14.82 6.43
C ARG A 18 -26.49 13.61 6.33
N ARG A 19 -25.52 13.69 5.40
CA ARG A 19 -24.38 12.77 5.34
C ARG A 19 -23.58 12.92 6.63
N GLY A 20 -23.57 11.87 7.44
CA GLY A 20 -22.63 11.71 8.54
C GLY A 20 -21.20 11.74 8.01
N GLY A 21 -20.28 12.26 8.84
CA GLY A 21 -18.85 12.28 8.58
C GLY A 21 -18.24 10.88 8.46
N PRO A 22 -16.91 10.79 8.24
CA PRO A 22 -16.22 9.54 7.93
C PRO A 22 -16.38 8.54 9.07
N SER A 23 -17.16 7.51 8.80
CA SER A 23 -17.35 6.36 9.69
C SER A 23 -16.04 5.60 9.73
N ALA A 24 -15.38 5.63 10.89
CA ALA A 24 -14.25 4.76 11.18
C ALA A 24 -14.67 3.30 10.97
N GLU A 25 -14.16 2.67 9.91
CA GLU A 25 -14.31 1.22 9.72
C GLU A 25 -13.52 0.53 10.84
N LYS A 26 -14.27 -0.09 11.77
CA LYS A 26 -13.74 -1.00 12.77
C LYS A 26 -12.95 -2.12 12.07
N PRO A 27 -11.79 -2.56 12.60
CA PRO A 27 -11.11 -3.74 12.10
C PRO A 27 -12.07 -4.94 12.20
N LEU A 28 -12.22 -5.67 11.09
CA LEU A 28 -12.92 -6.96 11.06
C LEU A 28 -12.15 -7.93 11.96
N VAL A 29 -12.61 -8.06 13.21
CA VAL A 29 -12.23 -9.14 14.11
C VAL A 29 -12.71 -10.42 13.44
N GLY A 30 -11.77 -11.28 13.01
CA GLY A 30 -12.09 -12.60 12.48
C GLY A 30 -12.91 -13.40 13.50
N PRO A 31 -13.70 -14.40 13.05
CA PRO A 31 -14.53 -15.18 13.95
C PRO A 31 -13.68 -15.76 15.10
N PRO A 32 -14.19 -15.75 16.35
CA PRO A 32 -13.47 -16.33 17.47
C PRO A 32 -13.17 -17.79 17.15
N SER A 33 -11.92 -18.21 17.37
CA SER A 33 -11.48 -19.59 17.23
C SER A 33 -12.47 -20.52 17.95
N PRO A 34 -12.84 -21.68 17.37
CA PRO A 34 -13.81 -22.58 17.98
C PRO A 34 -13.27 -23.05 19.33
N VAL A 35 -13.91 -22.61 20.41
CA VAL A 35 -13.66 -23.11 21.76
C VAL A 35 -14.24 -24.53 21.81
N LEU A 36 -13.36 -25.54 21.82
CA LEU A 36 -13.79 -26.92 22.02
C LEU A 36 -14.48 -27.05 23.40
N PRO A 37 -15.60 -27.80 23.50
CA PRO A 37 -16.33 -27.96 24.76
C PRO A 37 -15.44 -28.56 25.84
N ILE A 38 -15.41 -27.93 27.02
CA ILE A 38 -14.82 -28.50 28.22
C ILE A 38 -15.86 -29.47 28.78
N ASP A 39 -15.57 -30.78 28.72
CA ASP A 39 -16.40 -31.81 29.33
C ASP A 39 -16.38 -31.67 30.86
N ASP A 40 -17.42 -31.06 31.40
CA ASP A 40 -17.69 -30.92 32.83
C ASP A 40 -18.29 -32.22 33.39
N LYS A 41 -17.47 -33.26 33.53
CA LYS A 41 -17.82 -34.42 34.36
C LYS A 41 -16.65 -34.90 35.21
N THR A 42 -16.88 -34.74 36.51
CA THR A 42 -16.55 -35.69 37.58
C THR A 42 -15.44 -35.26 38.56
N SER A 43 -15.95 -34.89 39.74
CA SER A 43 -15.43 -35.13 41.08
C SER A 43 -14.63 -34.02 41.73
N GLU A 44 -15.38 -33.19 42.48
CA GLU A 44 -14.99 -32.72 43.80
C GLU A 44 -14.27 -33.83 44.59
N ARG A 45 -12.93 -33.80 44.60
CA ARG A 45 -12.16 -34.29 45.73
C ARG A 45 -11.18 -33.22 46.14
N SER A 46 -11.48 -32.65 47.31
CA SER A 46 -10.58 -31.91 48.17
C SER A 46 -9.19 -32.53 48.16
N ILE A 47 -8.22 -31.81 47.61
CA ILE A 47 -6.80 -31.94 47.92
C ILE A 47 -6.27 -30.51 47.93
N ALA A 48 -5.86 -30.06 49.12
CA ALA A 48 -5.21 -28.77 49.30
C ALA A 48 -4.08 -28.57 48.27
N PRO A 49 -3.87 -27.35 47.73
CA PRO A 49 -2.79 -27.11 46.80
C PRO A 49 -1.46 -27.44 47.50
N PRO A 50 -0.57 -28.27 46.91
CA PRO A 50 0.79 -28.32 47.41
C PRO A 50 1.36 -26.91 47.27
N PRO A 51 2.02 -26.35 48.30
CA PRO A 51 2.76 -25.14 48.11
C PRO A 51 3.78 -25.45 47.02
N ASN A 52 4.01 -24.51 46.08
CA ASN A 52 5.06 -24.54 45.05
C ASN A 52 4.69 -25.08 43.64
N SER A 53 3.43 -25.38 43.29
CA SER A 53 3.12 -25.73 41.89
C SER A 53 2.85 -24.47 41.04
N GLN A 54 3.92 -23.91 40.46
CA GLN A 54 3.76 -22.99 39.33
C GLN A 54 3.22 -23.81 38.14
N VAL A 55 1.93 -23.64 37.84
CA VAL A 55 1.33 -24.18 36.61
C VAL A 55 1.79 -23.30 35.46
N SER A 56 2.85 -23.71 34.76
CA SER A 56 3.28 -23.08 33.52
C SER A 56 2.37 -23.55 32.37
N VAL A 57 1.52 -22.66 31.87
CA VAL A 57 0.76 -22.91 30.64
C VAL A 57 1.69 -22.62 29.46
N THR A 58 2.19 -23.67 28.80
CA THR A 58 2.97 -23.53 27.56
C THR A 58 2.03 -23.44 26.37
N HIS A 59 1.92 -22.25 25.77
CA HIS A 59 1.24 -22.07 24.48
C HIS A 59 2.19 -22.48 23.34
N GLN A 60 1.83 -23.50 22.56
CA GLN A 60 2.49 -23.81 21.29
C GLN A 60 1.80 -23.02 20.17
N ALA A 61 2.52 -22.09 19.53
CA ALA A 61 2.04 -21.33 18.37
C ALA A 61 2.85 -21.71 17.13
N TRP A 62 2.16 -21.94 16.01
CA TRP A 62 2.78 -22.23 14.72
C TRP A 62 2.80 -20.95 13.88
N HIS A 63 3.98 -20.48 13.51
CA HIS A 63 4.16 -19.35 12.61
C HIS A 63 4.61 -19.86 11.24
N PHE A 64 3.80 -19.64 10.21
CA PHE A 64 4.17 -19.91 8.83
C PHE A 64 4.44 -18.60 8.10
N SER A 65 5.69 -18.40 7.71
CA SER A 65 6.15 -17.22 6.95
C SER A 65 6.46 -17.65 5.52
N SER A 66 5.44 -18.12 4.80
CA SER A 66 5.53 -18.40 3.37
C SER A 66 4.12 -18.51 2.80
N PRO A 67 3.87 -18.07 1.55
CA PRO A 67 2.62 -18.36 0.85
C PRO A 67 2.41 -19.86 0.63
N PHE A 68 3.44 -20.68 0.84
CA PHE A 68 3.41 -22.12 0.67
C PHE A 68 3.37 -22.86 2.01
N LEU A 69 2.44 -23.81 2.13
CA LEU A 69 2.34 -24.72 3.27
C LEU A 69 3.54 -25.68 3.26
N PRO A 70 4.13 -26.02 4.42
CA PRO A 70 5.10 -27.10 4.52
C PRO A 70 4.55 -28.42 3.95
N PRO A 71 5.39 -29.24 3.31
CA PRO A 71 4.94 -30.47 2.65
C PRO A 71 4.29 -31.45 3.63
N GLU A 72 4.72 -31.49 4.89
CA GLU A 72 4.16 -32.35 5.93
C GLU A 72 2.69 -31.99 6.23
N ILE A 73 2.37 -30.70 6.24
CA ILE A 73 1.02 -30.20 6.49
C ILE A 73 0.15 -30.42 5.27
N LEU A 74 0.69 -30.19 4.07
CA LEU A 74 -0.02 -30.43 2.82
C LEU A 74 -0.39 -31.92 2.65
N ALA A 75 0.52 -32.82 3.00
CA ALA A 75 0.27 -34.27 3.01
C ALA A 75 -0.81 -34.67 4.03
N SER A 76 -0.84 -34.01 5.19
CA SER A 76 -1.89 -34.23 6.19
C SER A 76 -3.27 -33.80 5.67
N TYR A 77 -3.35 -32.67 4.94
CA TYR A 77 -4.61 -32.25 4.30
C TYR A 77 -5.07 -33.23 3.23
N GLU A 78 -4.16 -33.77 2.42
CA GLU A 78 -4.48 -34.75 1.37
C GLU A 78 -5.07 -36.04 1.96
N GLN A 79 -4.59 -36.47 3.13
CA GLN A 79 -5.13 -37.64 3.83
C GLN A 79 -6.55 -37.41 4.39
N VAL A 80 -6.87 -36.19 4.82
CA VAL A 80 -8.19 -35.84 5.35
C VAL A 80 -9.19 -35.56 4.22
N VAL A 81 -8.75 -34.85 3.19
CA VAL A 81 -9.55 -34.50 2.01
C VAL A 81 -8.71 -34.78 0.76
N PRO A 82 -8.97 -35.91 0.07
CA PRO A 82 -8.29 -36.24 -1.18
C PRO A 82 -8.48 -35.15 -2.24
N GLY A 83 -7.41 -34.80 -2.94
CA GLY A 83 -7.34 -33.72 -3.94
C GLY A 83 -7.23 -32.31 -3.34
N SER A 84 -7.02 -32.17 -2.03
CA SER A 84 -6.86 -30.86 -1.40
C SER A 84 -5.49 -30.25 -1.69
N ALA A 85 -4.44 -31.06 -1.80
CA ALA A 85 -3.10 -30.59 -2.12
C ALA A 85 -3.04 -29.94 -3.51
N GLU A 86 -3.63 -30.60 -4.52
CA GLU A 86 -3.71 -30.09 -5.88
C GLU A 86 -4.51 -28.78 -5.95
N ARG A 87 -5.66 -28.72 -5.27
CA ARG A 87 -6.47 -27.49 -5.18
C ARG A 87 -5.70 -26.35 -4.54
N PHE A 88 -4.94 -26.61 -3.48
CA PHE A 88 -4.12 -25.60 -2.83
C PHE A 88 -2.98 -25.12 -3.74
N ILE A 89 -2.24 -26.02 -4.37
CA ILE A 89 -1.18 -25.65 -5.32
C ILE A 89 -1.74 -24.79 -6.45
N SER A 90 -2.87 -25.21 -7.05
CA SER A 90 -3.53 -24.44 -8.11
C SER A 90 -4.01 -23.06 -7.65
N LEU A 91 -4.39 -22.92 -6.37
CA LEU A 91 -4.78 -21.64 -5.78
C LEU A 91 -3.56 -20.71 -5.64
N VAL A 92 -2.43 -21.24 -5.17
CA VAL A 92 -1.17 -20.51 -5.02
C VAL A 92 -0.63 -20.06 -6.38
N GLU A 93 -0.67 -20.94 -7.39
CA GLU A 93 -0.29 -20.61 -8.76
C GLU A 93 -1.15 -19.46 -9.30
N ARG A 94 -2.48 -19.58 -9.19
CA ARG A 94 -3.41 -18.51 -9.64
C ARG A 94 -3.16 -17.18 -8.93
N GLN A 95 -2.82 -17.20 -7.64
CA GLN A 95 -2.51 -15.96 -6.92
C GLN A 95 -1.16 -15.38 -7.34
N THR A 96 -0.17 -16.21 -7.58
CA THR A 96 1.12 -15.80 -8.13
C THR A 96 0.94 -15.16 -9.51
N ASP A 97 0.19 -15.83 -10.40
CA ASP A 97 -0.11 -15.33 -11.74
C ASP A 97 -0.89 -14.02 -11.70
N HIS A 98 -1.90 -13.92 -10.82
CA HIS A 98 -2.66 -12.68 -10.63
C HIS A 98 -1.75 -11.54 -10.17
N ARG A 99 -0.87 -11.79 -9.19
CA ARG A 99 0.08 -10.81 -8.70
C ARG A 99 1.04 -10.35 -9.80
N ILE A 100 1.62 -11.29 -10.56
CA ILE A 100 2.49 -10.97 -11.70
C ILE A 100 1.74 -10.13 -12.73
N ALA A 101 0.49 -10.48 -13.05
CA ALA A 101 -0.33 -9.75 -13.99
C ALA A 101 -0.60 -8.30 -13.52
N VAL A 102 -0.91 -8.10 -12.23
CA VAL A 102 -1.11 -6.77 -11.64
C VAL A 102 0.20 -5.98 -11.63
N GLU A 103 1.31 -6.57 -11.20
CA GLU A 103 2.63 -5.91 -11.19
C GLU A 103 3.04 -5.47 -12.60
N LYS A 104 2.82 -6.32 -13.60
CA LYS A 104 3.05 -5.99 -15.01
C LYS A 104 2.12 -4.87 -15.49
N ALA A 105 0.82 -4.95 -15.20
CA ALA A 105 -0.14 -3.93 -15.62
C ALA A 105 0.18 -2.55 -15.02
N VAL A 106 0.59 -2.50 -13.76
CA VAL A 106 1.01 -1.26 -13.09
C VAL A 106 2.28 -0.72 -13.73
N THR A 107 3.30 -1.58 -13.93
CA THR A 107 4.56 -1.18 -14.57
C THR A 107 4.34 -0.66 -15.99
N ASP A 108 3.52 -1.35 -16.78
CA ASP A 108 3.18 -0.94 -18.15
C ASP A 108 2.39 0.38 -18.17
N ALA A 109 1.44 0.55 -17.25
CA ALA A 109 0.67 1.77 -17.13
C ALA A 109 1.56 2.97 -16.75
N ASP A 110 2.47 2.78 -15.80
CA ASP A 110 3.42 3.82 -15.39
C ASP A 110 4.39 4.18 -16.51
N ASN A 111 4.90 3.20 -17.24
CA ASN A 111 5.77 3.45 -18.39
C ASN A 111 5.03 4.21 -19.50
N LYS A 112 3.78 3.83 -19.81
CA LYS A 112 2.94 4.56 -20.76
C LYS A 112 2.66 6.00 -20.32
N ARG A 113 2.37 6.23 -19.04
CA ARG A 113 2.17 7.58 -18.48
C ARG A 113 3.43 8.43 -18.60
N ALA A 114 4.60 7.85 -18.28
CA ALA A 114 5.89 8.52 -18.45
C ALA A 114 6.15 8.90 -19.92
N ASN A 115 5.94 7.95 -20.84
CA ASN A 115 6.15 8.18 -22.26
C ASN A 115 5.19 9.24 -22.84
N ASN A 116 3.90 9.18 -22.48
CA ASN A 116 2.91 10.19 -22.88
C ASN A 116 3.28 11.58 -22.35
N GLY A 117 3.84 11.67 -21.14
CA GLY A 117 4.35 12.92 -20.58
C GLY A 117 5.51 13.50 -21.39
N VAL A 118 6.46 12.66 -21.82
CA VAL A 118 7.58 13.08 -22.69
C VAL A 118 7.08 13.55 -24.05
N VAL A 119 6.14 12.83 -24.66
CA VAL A 119 5.54 13.23 -25.95
C VAL A 119 4.79 14.55 -25.82
N ALA A 120 3.98 14.73 -24.77
CA ALA A 120 3.27 15.98 -24.52
C ALA A 120 4.26 17.15 -24.34
N ALA A 121 5.31 16.96 -23.53
CA ALA A 121 6.35 17.97 -23.36
C ALA A 121 7.03 18.30 -24.70
N PHE A 122 7.39 17.29 -25.51
CA PHE A 122 7.98 17.49 -26.83
C PHE A 122 7.08 18.32 -27.75
N THR A 123 5.78 18.02 -27.79
CA THR A 123 4.82 18.78 -28.62
C THR A 123 4.72 20.24 -28.19
N ILE A 124 4.64 20.52 -26.88
CA ILE A 124 4.60 21.88 -26.35
C ILE A 124 5.87 22.65 -26.73
N VAL A 125 7.04 22.04 -26.54
CA VAL A 125 8.33 22.66 -26.88
C VAL A 125 8.44 22.93 -28.37
N MET A 126 8.06 21.99 -29.23
CA MET A 126 8.06 22.20 -30.68
C MET A 126 7.12 23.33 -31.09
N THR A 127 5.90 23.40 -30.54
CA THR A 127 4.99 24.50 -30.85
C THR A 127 5.52 25.86 -30.39
N ALA A 128 6.18 25.92 -29.23
CA ALA A 128 6.79 27.15 -28.72
C ALA A 128 7.97 27.61 -29.60
N ILE A 129 8.81 26.68 -30.07
CA ILE A 129 9.92 26.99 -31.00
C ILE A 129 9.35 27.54 -32.31
N VAL A 130 8.40 26.85 -32.93
CA VAL A 130 7.80 27.28 -34.20
C VAL A 130 7.13 28.65 -34.05
N ALA A 131 6.34 28.86 -32.99
CA ALA A 131 5.71 30.15 -32.72
C ALA A 131 6.74 31.27 -32.51
N GLY A 132 7.82 31.00 -31.78
CA GLY A 132 8.92 31.94 -31.55
C GLY A 132 9.66 32.30 -32.85
N THR A 133 9.95 31.31 -33.70
CA THR A 133 10.57 31.54 -35.02
C THR A 133 9.68 32.38 -35.92
N VAL A 134 8.37 32.06 -35.97
CA VAL A 134 7.40 32.83 -36.75
C VAL A 134 7.33 34.28 -36.26
N ALA A 135 7.25 34.52 -34.95
CA ALA A 135 7.25 35.85 -34.37
C ALA A 135 8.53 36.65 -34.70
N ALA A 136 9.69 35.99 -34.69
CA ALA A 136 10.95 36.60 -35.08
C ALA A 136 10.98 36.98 -36.57
N CYS A 137 10.46 36.12 -37.45
CA CYS A 137 10.34 36.40 -38.88
C CYS A 137 9.40 37.57 -39.20
N PHE A 138 8.36 37.80 -38.39
CA PHE A 138 7.46 38.95 -38.51
C PHE A 138 8.03 40.27 -37.94
N GLY A 139 9.33 40.32 -37.63
CA GLY A 139 10.01 41.54 -37.20
C GLY A 139 9.86 41.86 -35.71
N GLN A 140 9.45 40.89 -34.89
CA GLN A 140 9.36 41.02 -33.43
C GLN A 140 10.42 40.12 -32.74
N PRO A 141 11.73 40.41 -32.90
CA PRO A 141 12.79 39.55 -32.35
C PRO A 141 12.77 39.49 -30.82
N TRP A 142 12.35 40.57 -30.15
CA TRP A 142 12.20 40.61 -28.70
C TRP A 142 11.13 39.62 -28.21
N ALA A 143 9.98 39.54 -28.89
CA ALA A 143 8.91 38.62 -28.55
C ALA A 143 9.35 37.17 -28.77
N GLY A 144 10.03 36.89 -29.90
CA GLY A 144 10.64 35.58 -30.16
C GLY A 144 11.66 35.18 -29.09
N GLY A 145 12.50 36.13 -28.64
CA GLY A 145 13.49 35.91 -27.58
C GLY A 145 12.86 35.59 -26.23
N VAL A 146 11.81 36.32 -25.82
CA VAL A 146 11.07 36.04 -24.57
C VAL A 146 10.40 34.67 -24.64
N ILE A 147 9.77 34.30 -25.76
CA ILE A 147 9.12 32.98 -25.93
C ILE A 147 10.15 31.85 -25.83
N ALA A 148 11.29 31.99 -26.53
CA ALA A 148 12.34 30.98 -26.53
C ALA A 148 12.99 30.79 -25.15
N THR A 149 13.39 31.89 -24.50
CA THR A 149 14.02 31.86 -23.17
C THR A 149 13.07 31.35 -22.09
N THR A 150 11.80 31.78 -22.12
CA THR A 150 10.78 31.26 -21.20
C THR A 150 10.59 29.76 -21.37
N GLY A 151 10.48 29.27 -22.61
CA GLY A 151 10.34 27.84 -22.90
C GLY A 151 11.49 27.00 -22.34
N ILE A 152 12.74 27.42 -22.58
CA ILE A 152 13.94 26.75 -22.04
C ILE A 152 13.93 26.78 -20.50
N ALA A 153 13.63 27.93 -19.91
CA ALA A 153 13.57 28.08 -18.46
C ALA A 153 12.50 27.19 -17.81
N THR A 154 11.33 27.05 -18.44
CA THR A 154 10.27 26.15 -17.95
C THR A 154 10.71 24.69 -17.95
N ILE A 155 11.35 24.22 -19.03
CA ILE A 155 11.86 22.83 -19.10
C ILE A 155 12.95 22.60 -18.06
N ALA A 156 13.96 23.49 -18.02
CA ALA A 156 15.04 23.40 -17.05
C ALA A 156 14.49 23.43 -15.61
N GLY A 157 13.51 24.30 -15.34
CA GLY A 157 12.82 24.37 -14.07
C GLY A 157 12.11 23.07 -13.70
N ALA A 158 11.38 22.45 -14.63
CA ALA A 158 10.72 21.16 -14.40
C ALA A 158 11.72 20.03 -14.10
N PHE A 159 12.85 19.99 -14.81
CA PHE A 159 13.93 19.02 -14.55
C PHE A 159 14.60 19.23 -13.19
N ILE A 160 14.92 20.47 -12.84
CA ILE A 160 15.53 20.82 -11.55
C ILE A 160 14.57 20.48 -10.41
N TYR A 161 13.31 20.86 -10.54
CA TYR A 161 12.26 20.57 -9.56
C TYR A 161 12.11 19.06 -9.38
N GLY A 162 11.95 18.30 -10.47
CA GLY A 162 11.84 16.84 -10.42
C GLY A 162 13.05 16.16 -9.77
N THR A 163 14.26 16.64 -10.04
CA THR A 163 15.49 16.11 -9.44
C THR A 163 15.56 16.39 -7.94
N ARG A 164 15.18 17.61 -7.52
CA ARG A 164 15.15 18.00 -6.11
C ARG A 164 14.13 17.20 -5.31
N THR A 165 12.91 17.05 -5.83
CA THR A 165 11.85 16.28 -5.15
C THR A 165 12.28 14.83 -4.95
N ARG A 166 12.82 14.18 -5.99
CA ARG A 166 13.35 12.80 -5.89
C ARG A 166 14.51 12.68 -4.91
N ALA A 167 15.36 13.71 -4.80
CA ALA A 167 16.45 13.73 -3.83
C ALA A 167 15.92 13.80 -2.40
N SER A 168 14.91 14.64 -2.13
CA SER A 168 14.28 14.76 -0.81
C SER A 168 13.55 13.48 -0.40
N GLU A 169 12.77 12.87 -1.30
CA GLU A 169 12.08 11.60 -1.04
C GLU A 169 13.04 10.47 -0.67
N ARG A 170 14.22 10.40 -1.31
CA ARG A 170 15.25 9.41 -0.97
C ARG A 170 15.86 9.65 0.40
N LYS A 171 16.10 10.92 0.76
CA LYS A 171 16.63 11.27 2.09
C LYS A 171 15.62 10.91 3.19
N GLU A 172 14.35 11.22 2.97
CA GLU A 172 13.27 10.87 3.90
C GLU A 172 13.12 9.35 4.06
N LYS A 173 13.06 8.61 2.96
CA LYS A 173 13.01 7.13 3.00
C LYS A 173 14.24 6.53 3.68
N ALA A 174 15.44 7.05 3.42
CA ALA A 174 16.66 6.59 4.08
C ALA A 174 16.63 6.84 5.59
N ALA A 175 16.14 8.01 6.03
CA ALA A 175 16.00 8.34 7.44
C ALA A 175 15.00 7.40 8.15
N ILE A 176 13.86 7.10 7.50
CA ILE A 176 12.87 6.16 8.04
C ILE A 176 13.45 4.75 8.14
N MET A 177 14.17 4.27 7.11
CA MET A 177 14.80 2.94 7.13
C MET A 177 15.86 2.82 8.23
N MET A 178 16.70 3.84 8.43
CA MET A 178 17.69 3.86 9.50
C MET A 178 17.03 3.84 10.89
N GLY A 179 15.94 4.58 11.07
CA GLY A 179 15.16 4.54 12.32
C GLY A 179 14.51 3.18 12.59
N GLN A 180 13.99 2.52 11.55
CA GLN A 180 13.43 1.17 11.66
C GLN A 180 14.51 0.13 12.00
N GLN A 181 15.69 0.22 11.39
CA GLN A 181 16.82 -0.66 11.71
C GLN A 181 17.29 -0.49 13.16
N GLN A 182 17.38 0.75 13.65
CA GLN A 182 17.74 1.02 15.05
C GLN A 182 16.69 0.51 16.03
N ALA A 183 15.41 0.69 15.72
CA ALA A 183 14.31 0.16 16.54
C ALA A 183 14.29 -1.38 16.57
N GLN A 184 14.58 -2.03 15.43
CA GLN A 184 14.72 -3.48 15.35
C GLN A 184 15.92 -3.97 16.17
N GLN A 185 17.08 -3.31 16.05
CA GLN A 185 18.29 -3.63 16.84
C GLN A 185 18.09 -3.42 18.35
N ALA A 186 17.34 -2.39 18.76
CA ALA A 186 17.00 -2.17 20.17
C ALA A 186 16.01 -3.20 20.71
N THR A 187 15.17 -3.79 19.84
CA THR A 187 14.23 -4.85 20.22
C THR A 187 14.91 -6.22 20.30
N GLU A 188 16.01 -6.42 19.55
CA GLU A 188 16.81 -7.66 19.56
C GLU A 188 17.84 -7.75 20.71
N GLN A 189 18.06 -6.69 21.50
CA GLN A 189 18.90 -6.72 22.70
C GLN A 189 18.09 -6.71 24.01
N PRO A 190 17.57 -7.85 24.49
CA PRO A 190 16.99 -7.92 25.83
C PRO A 190 18.10 -7.89 26.89
N GLN A 191 18.19 -6.78 27.63
CA GLN A 191 18.71 -6.65 29.00
C GLN A 191 19.96 -7.48 29.36
N GLN A 192 21.14 -6.91 29.14
CA GLN A 192 22.26 -7.14 30.07
C GLN A 192 22.01 -6.32 31.34
N ILE A 193 21.42 -6.95 32.36
CA ILE A 193 21.35 -6.40 33.71
C ILE A 193 22.80 -6.25 34.20
N PRO A 194 23.26 -5.07 34.65
CA PRO A 194 24.57 -4.94 35.27
C PRO A 194 24.60 -5.79 36.53
N GLN A 195 25.39 -6.87 36.55
CA GLN A 195 25.67 -7.58 37.78
C GLN A 195 26.42 -6.63 38.70
N GLN A 196 25.79 -6.27 39.81
CA GLN A 196 26.45 -5.53 40.88
C GLN A 196 27.62 -6.36 41.42
N PRO A 197 28.83 -5.77 41.56
CA PRO A 197 29.92 -6.45 42.22
C PRO A 197 29.59 -6.59 43.71
N GLN A 198 29.72 -7.83 44.21
CA GLN A 198 29.68 -8.14 45.65
C GLN A 198 30.91 -7.61 46.36
#